data_AF-A0A447PTY6-F1
#
_entry.id   AF-A0A447PTY6-F1
#
_cell.length_a   1.000
_cell.length_b   1.000
_cell.length_c   1.000
_cell.angle_alpha   90.00
_cell.angle_beta   90.00
_cell.angle_gamma   90.00
#
_symmetry.space_group_name_H-M   'P 1'
#
loop_
_entity.id
_entity.type
_entity.pdbx_description
1 polymer ?
#
loop_
_entity_poly.entity_id
_entity_poly.type
_entity_poly.pdbx_seq_one_letter_code
_entity_poly.pdbx_strand_id
1 'polypeptide(L)'
;MIVGTHAIFQEQVQFNGLALVIIDEQHRFGVHQRLALWEKGQQQGFHPHQLIMTATPIPRTLAMTAYADLDTSVIDELPPGRTPVTTVAIPDTRRHEIIDRVRNACTTEGRQAYWSVR
;
A
#
# COMPACT_ATOMS: atom_id res chain seq x y z
N MET A 1 -20.81 3.93 1.49
CA MET A 1 -19.37 3.62 1.33
C MET A 1 -18.64 4.93 1.12
N ILE A 2 -17.56 5.17 1.86
CA ILE A 2 -16.72 6.37 1.74
C ILE A 2 -15.31 5.90 1.42
N VAL A 3 -14.62 6.58 0.50
CA VAL A 3 -13.23 6.33 0.13
C VAL A 3 -12.46 7.63 0.28
N GLY A 4 -11.29 7.57 0.90
CA GLY A 4 -10.50 8.76 1.17
C GLY A 4 -9.22 8.42 1.95
N THR A 5 -8.49 9.47 2.31
CA THR A 5 -7.17 9.36 2.93
C THR A 5 -7.25 9.69 4.42
N HIS A 6 -6.19 10.27 4.98
CA HIS A 6 -6.08 10.76 6.35
C HIS A 6 -7.25 11.65 6.80
N ALA A 7 -7.95 12.32 5.88
CA ALA A 7 -9.12 13.14 6.20
C ALA A 7 -10.26 12.35 6.89
N ILE A 8 -10.39 11.05 6.60
CA ILE A 8 -11.43 10.19 7.18
C ILE A 8 -11.22 9.95 8.68
N PHE A 9 -9.99 10.11 9.16
CA PHE A 9 -9.61 9.85 10.55
C PHE A 9 -9.88 11.03 11.49
N GLN A 10 -10.23 12.19 10.94
CA GLN A 10 -10.41 13.39 11.75
C GLN A 10 -11.56 13.22 12.76
N GLU A 11 -11.42 13.80 13.95
CA GLU A 11 -12.37 13.61 15.05
C GLU A 11 -13.81 14.00 14.67
N GLN A 12 -13.97 15.10 13.94
CA GLN A 12 -15.26 15.61 13.46
C GLN A 12 -15.99 14.68 12.48
N VAL A 13 -15.31 13.71 11.86
CA VAL A 13 -15.95 12.78 10.93
C VAL A 13 -16.74 11.75 11.74
N GLN A 14 -18.07 11.85 11.69
CA GLN A 14 -18.97 10.91 12.33
C GLN A 14 -19.58 9.97 11.28
N PHE A 15 -19.55 8.67 11.56
CA PHE A 15 -20.19 7.66 10.73
C PHE A 15 -21.57 7.32 11.30
N ASN A 16 -22.48 6.84 10.47
CA ASN A 16 -23.74 6.26 10.93
C ASN A 16 -23.69 4.75 10.66
N GLY A 17 -23.22 3.97 11.64
CA GLY A 17 -23.07 2.52 11.47
C GLY A 17 -21.73 2.09 10.87
N LEU A 18 -20.58 2.43 11.48
CA LEU A 18 -19.26 2.02 10.94
C LEU A 18 -18.99 0.53 11.15
N ALA A 19 -19.47 -0.32 10.25
CA ALA A 19 -19.35 -1.77 10.38
C ALA A 19 -18.06 -2.36 9.79
N LEU A 20 -17.46 -1.71 8.79
CA LEU A 20 -16.30 -2.22 8.05
C LEU A 20 -15.34 -1.09 7.69
N VAL A 21 -14.05 -1.34 7.92
CA VAL A 21 -12.94 -0.47 7.56
C VAL A 21 -11.97 -1.26 6.69
N ILE A 22 -11.62 -0.70 5.52
CA ILE A 22 -10.60 -1.25 4.64
C ILE A 22 -9.44 -0.26 4.57
N ILE A 23 -8.24 -0.71 4.92
CA ILE A 23 -7.02 0.09 4.89
C ILE A 23 -6.08 -0.51 3.85
N ASP A 24 -5.72 0.28 2.85
CA ASP A 24 -4.73 -0.10 1.84
C ASP A 24 -3.38 0.58 2.12
N GLU A 25 -2.28 -0.09 1.79
CA GLU A 25 -0.91 0.32 2.09
C GLU A 25 -0.70 0.78 3.54
N GLN A 26 -1.01 -0.12 4.47
CA GLN A 26 -1.05 0.12 5.92
C GLN A 26 0.18 0.88 6.47
N HIS A 27 1.37 0.66 5.89
CA HIS A 27 2.62 1.25 6.35
C HIS A 27 2.62 2.79 6.34
N ARG A 28 1.68 3.41 5.62
CA ARG A 28 1.49 4.86 5.59
C ARG A 28 0.64 5.38 6.74
N PHE A 29 -0.07 4.51 7.45
CA PHE A 29 -1.00 4.86 8.52
C PHE A 29 -0.45 4.45 9.89
N GLY A 30 -0.35 5.41 10.80
CA GLY A 30 0.14 5.16 12.15
C GLY A 30 -0.83 4.30 12.96
N VAL A 31 -0.32 3.62 14.00
CA VAL A 31 -1.12 2.80 14.93
C VAL A 31 -2.31 3.59 15.50
N HIS A 32 -2.09 4.85 15.88
CA HIS A 32 -3.09 5.73 16.47
C HIS A 32 -4.27 6.03 15.53
N GLN A 33 -4.02 6.17 14.23
CA GLN A 33 -5.07 6.42 13.25
C GLN A 33 -6.01 5.20 13.12
N ARG A 34 -5.45 3.99 13.17
CA ARG A 34 -6.25 2.76 13.13
C ARG A 34 -7.11 2.60 14.38
N LEU A 35 -6.55 2.91 15.56
CA LEU A 35 -7.29 2.93 16.82
C LEU A 35 -8.46 3.92 16.79
N ALA A 36 -8.28 5.11 16.20
CA ALA A 36 -9.34 6.10 16.08
C ALA A 36 -10.58 5.60 15.30
N LEU A 37 -10.38 4.78 14.25
CA LEU A 37 -11.51 4.17 13.52
C LEU A 37 -12.21 3.09 14.35
N TRP A 38 -11.45 2.34 15.13
CA TRP A 38 -12.00 1.35 16.05
C TRP A 38 -12.84 2.01 17.15
N GLU A 39 -12.35 3.12 17.73
CA GLU A 39 -13.05 3.92 18.74
C GLU A 39 -14.34 4.55 18.19
N LYS A 40 -14.33 5.07 16.96
CA LYS A 40 -15.53 5.64 16.31
C LYS A 40 -16.66 4.61 16.15
N GLY A 41 -16.33 3.35 15.91
CA GLY A 41 -17.32 2.27 15.90
C GLY A 41 -17.77 1.89 17.31
N GLN A 42 -16.86 1.84 18.28
CA GLN A 42 -17.23 1.56 19.68
C GLN A 42 -18.25 2.56 20.24
N GLN A 43 -18.13 3.84 19.89
CA GLN A 43 -19.10 4.88 20.25
C GLN A 43 -20.53 4.55 19.77
N GLN A 44 -20.68 3.63 18.81
CA GLN A 44 -21.94 3.20 18.22
C GLN A 44 -22.38 1.82 18.75
N GLY A 45 -21.64 1.23 19.69
CA GLY A 45 -21.97 -0.02 20.36
C GLY A 45 -21.44 -1.28 19.69
N PHE A 46 -20.53 -1.18 18.71
CA PHE A 46 -19.94 -2.34 18.03
C PHE A 46 -18.49 -2.10 17.61
N HIS A 47 -17.77 -3.16 17.24
CA HIS A 47 -16.42 -3.06 16.70
C HIS A 47 -16.46 -3.22 15.17
N PRO A 48 -15.91 -2.26 14.40
CA PRO A 48 -15.83 -2.42 12.96
C PRO A 48 -14.92 -3.60 12.62
N HIS A 49 -15.34 -4.41 11.65
CA HIS A 49 -14.44 -5.34 10.99
C HIS A 49 -13.32 -4.55 10.31
N GLN A 50 -12.08 -5.01 10.44
CA GLN A 50 -10.93 -4.36 9.82
C GLN A 50 -10.30 -5.30 8.80
N LEU A 51 -10.19 -4.84 7.56
CA LEU A 51 -9.43 -5.49 6.50
C LEU A 51 -8.23 -4.61 6.17
N ILE A 52 -7.04 -5.13 6.39
CA ILE A 52 -5.79 -4.41 6.15
C ILE A 52 -5.06 -5.08 4.99
N MET A 53 -4.69 -4.29 3.98
CA MET A 53 -4.02 -4.74 2.76
C MET A 53 -2.67 -4.04 2.61
N THR A 54 -1.70 -4.75 2.03
CA THR A 54 -0.36 -4.24 1.73
C THR A 54 0.22 -5.01 0.55
N ALA A 55 0.85 -4.32 -0.39
CA ALA A 55 1.62 -4.98 -1.45
C ALA A 55 2.99 -5.45 -0.99
N THR A 56 3.48 -4.92 0.14
CA THR A 56 4.76 -5.32 0.74
C THR A 56 4.54 -6.47 1.72
N PRO A 57 5.15 -7.65 1.48
CA PRO A 57 5.03 -8.78 2.39
C PRO A 57 5.63 -8.40 3.76
N ILE A 58 4.78 -8.29 4.77
CA ILE A 58 5.23 -8.11 6.14
C ILE A 58 5.70 -9.48 6.64
N PRO A 59 6.92 -9.61 7.20
CA PRO A 59 7.35 -10.86 7.79
C PRO A 59 6.31 -11.35 8.79
N ARG A 60 5.87 -12.61 8.68
CA ARG A 60 4.81 -13.18 9.52
C ARG A 60 5.09 -12.99 11.01
N THR A 61 6.34 -13.12 11.43
CA THR A 61 6.78 -12.88 12.82
C THR A 61 6.61 -11.42 13.25
N LEU A 62 6.87 -10.46 12.36
CA LEU A 62 6.62 -9.05 12.60
C LEU A 62 5.12 -8.77 12.68
N ALA A 63 4.32 -9.40 11.81
CA ALA A 63 2.86 -9.27 11.85
C ALA A 63 2.28 -9.81 13.18
N MET A 64 2.73 -10.98 13.63
CA MET A 64 2.30 -11.58 14.90
C MET A 64 2.76 -10.79 16.14
N THR A 65 3.83 -10.00 16.05
CA THR A 65 4.32 -9.21 17.19
C THR A 65 3.72 -7.80 17.20
N ALA A 66 3.65 -7.15 16.03
CA ALA A 66 3.14 -5.79 15.89
C ALA A 66 1.60 -5.74 15.84
N TYR A 67 0.96 -6.84 15.42
CA TYR A 67 -0.47 -6.91 15.15
C TYR A 67 -1.06 -8.25 15.64
N ALA A 68 -0.58 -8.77 16.77
CA ALA A 68 -0.79 -10.11 17.32
C ALA A 68 -2.20 -10.74 17.24
N ASP A 69 -3.25 -9.91 17.12
CA ASP A 69 -4.64 -10.34 17.00
C ASP A 69 -5.20 -10.30 15.55
N LEU A 70 -4.38 -10.09 14.53
CA LEU A 70 -4.81 -10.11 13.12
C LEU A 70 -4.61 -11.49 12.49
N ASP A 71 -5.70 -12.09 12.02
CA ASP A 71 -5.63 -13.18 11.05
C ASP A 71 -4.96 -12.70 9.76
N THR A 72 -4.04 -13.50 9.21
CA THR A 72 -3.29 -13.15 8.01
C THR A 72 -3.59 -14.10 6.87
N SER A 73 -3.92 -13.53 5.71
CA SER A 73 -4.04 -14.24 4.44
C SER A 73 -3.02 -13.67 3.45
N VAL A 74 -2.41 -14.54 2.65
CA VAL A 74 -1.39 -14.17 1.65
C VAL A 74 -1.93 -14.52 0.27
N ILE A 75 -1.86 -13.55 -0.63
CA ILE A 75 -2.17 -13.72 -2.06
C ILE A 75 -0.84 -13.58 -2.81
N ASP A 76 -0.23 -14.70 -3.16
CA ASP A 76 1.09 -14.78 -3.81
C ASP A 76 1.01 -15.07 -5.32
N GLU A 77 -0.16 -15.45 -5.82
CA GLU A 77 -0.40 -15.66 -7.23
C GLU A 77 -0.46 -14.34 -8.02
N LEU A 78 0.22 -14.31 -9.16
CA LEU A 78 0.16 -13.18 -10.09
C LEU A 78 -1.12 -13.29 -10.95
N PRO A 79 -1.80 -12.18 -11.24
CA PRO A 79 -2.92 -12.21 -12.17
C PRO A 79 -2.47 -12.69 -13.55
N PRO A 80 -3.35 -13.37 -14.30
CA PRO A 80 -3.03 -13.88 -15.63
C PRO A 80 -2.59 -12.74 -16.56
N GLY A 81 -1.57 -12.99 -17.37
CA GLY A 81 -1.02 -12.01 -18.32
C GLY A 81 0.01 -11.04 -17.73
N ARG A 82 0.35 -11.13 -16.44
CA ARG A 82 1.42 -10.32 -15.84
C ARG A 82 2.79 -10.73 -16.39
N THR A 83 3.42 -9.85 -17.16
CA THR A 83 4.77 -10.07 -17.69
C THR A 83 5.83 -9.76 -16.62
N PRO A 84 6.81 -10.64 -16.37
CA PRO A 84 7.90 -10.37 -15.44
C PRO A 84 8.70 -9.12 -15.82
N VAL A 85 9.10 -8.33 -14.81
CA VAL A 85 9.98 -7.18 -15.02
C VAL A 85 11.42 -7.68 -15.10
N THR A 86 12.14 -7.31 -16.17
CA THR A 86 13.58 -7.57 -16.28
C THR A 86 14.35 -6.56 -15.42
N THR A 87 14.98 -7.03 -14.35
CA THR A 87 15.80 -6.21 -13.45
C THR A 87 17.28 -6.46 -13.72
N VAL A 88 18.06 -5.39 -13.91
CA VAL A 88 19.51 -5.47 -14.16
C VAL A 88 20.26 -4.51 -13.25
N ALA A 89 21.40 -4.95 -12.72
CA ALA A 89 22.34 -4.11 -11.98
C ALA A 89 23.44 -3.62 -12.94
N ILE A 90 23.61 -2.30 -13.06
CA ILE A 90 24.52 -1.69 -14.03
C ILE A 90 25.42 -0.69 -13.30
N PRO A 91 26.75 -0.73 -13.52
CA PRO A 91 27.67 0.21 -12.89
C PRO A 91 27.43 1.64 -13.38
N ASP A 92 27.66 2.63 -12.51
CA ASP A 92 27.42 4.04 -12.82
C ASP A 92 28.28 4.56 -13.97
N THR A 93 29.44 3.95 -14.24
CA THR A 93 30.27 4.23 -15.43
C THR A 93 29.50 4.07 -16.75
N ARG A 94 28.49 3.19 -16.78
CA ARG A 94 27.63 2.92 -17.94
C ARG A 94 26.31 3.68 -17.90
N ARG A 95 26.17 4.69 -17.03
CA ARG A 95 24.95 5.51 -16.89
C ARG A 95 24.48 6.12 -18.21
N HIS A 96 25.41 6.52 -19.07
CA HIS A 96 25.14 7.06 -20.41
C HIS A 96 24.26 6.12 -21.25
N GLU A 97 24.55 4.82 -21.22
CA GLU A 97 23.79 3.80 -21.95
C GLU A 97 22.34 3.69 -21.45
N ILE A 98 22.12 3.89 -20.14
CA ILE A 98 20.77 3.89 -19.56
C ILE A 98 20.00 5.12 -20.01
N ILE A 99 20.65 6.29 -20.02
CA ILE A 99 20.04 7.53 -20.49
C ILE A 99 19.61 7.40 -21.95
N ASP A 100 20.47 6.85 -22.81
CA ASP A 100 20.14 6.65 -24.22
C ASP A 100 19.01 5.63 -24.41
N ARG A 101 19.01 4.54 -23.64
CA ARG A 101 17.92 3.56 -23.64
C ARG A 101 16.58 4.18 -23.22
N VAL A 102 16.58 4.98 -22.15
CA VAL A 102 15.38 5.70 -21.69
C VAL A 102 14.93 6.70 -22.74
N ARG A 103 15.85 7.47 -23.34
CA ARG A 103 15.54 8.41 -24.43
C ARG A 103 14.82 7.69 -25.56
N ASN A 104 15.39 6.61 -26.08
CA ASN A 104 14.81 5.86 -27.20
C ASN A 104 13.43 5.28 -26.84
N ALA A 105 13.27 4.71 -25.64
CA ALA A 105 11.98 4.20 -25.18
C ALA A 105 10.90 5.30 -25.13
N CYS A 106 11.26 6.51 -24.70
CA CYS A 106 10.33 7.63 -24.64
C CYS A 106 10.03 8.26 -26.00
N THR A 107 11.05 8.49 -26.84
CA THR A 107 10.89 9.22 -28.11
C THR A 107 10.40 8.36 -29.26
N THR A 108 10.82 7.09 -29.30
CA THR A 108 10.58 6.20 -30.45
C THR A 108 9.47 5.21 -30.15
N GLU A 109 9.44 4.66 -28.93
CA GLU A 109 8.43 3.66 -28.53
C GLU A 109 7.21 4.28 -27.83
N GLY A 110 7.23 5.59 -27.56
CA GLY A 110 6.14 6.31 -26.89
C GLY A 110 5.88 5.87 -25.44
N ARG A 111 6.88 5.26 -24.79
CA ARG A 111 6.78 4.77 -23.40
C ARG A 111 7.09 5.87 -22.39
N GLN A 112 6.72 5.64 -21.13
CA GLN A 112 7.07 6.50 -20.01
C GLN A 112 8.17 5.86 -19.16
N ALA A 113 9.00 6.69 -18.53
CA ALA A 113 10.07 6.24 -17.64
C ALA A 113 9.96 6.92 -16.27
N TYR A 114 10.24 6.15 -15.22
CA TYR A 114 10.43 6.67 -13.87
C TYR A 114 11.94 6.78 -13.60
N TRP A 115 12.40 7.97 -13.22
CA TRP A 115 13.81 8.23 -12.92
C TRP A 115 13.94 8.81 -11.51
N SER A 116 14.57 8.05 -10.61
CA SER A 116 14.85 8.50 -9.25
C SER A 116 16.31 8.91 -9.15
N VAL A 117 16.57 10.14 -8.71
CA VAL A 117 17.89 10.60 -8.29
C VAL A 117 17.88 10.62 -6.78
N ARG A 118 18.84 9.97 -6.13
CA ARG A 118 19.13 10.22 -4.71
C ARG A 118 20.07 11.39 -4.60
#